data_AF-A0A836U1L6-F1
#
_entry.id   AF-A0A836U1L6-F1
#
_cell.length_a   1.000
_cell.length_b   1.000
_cell.length_c   1.000
_cell.angle_alpha   90.00
_cell.angle_beta   90.00
_cell.angle_gamma   90.00
#
_symmetry.space_group_name_H-M   'P 1'
#
loop_
_entity.id
_entity.type
_entity.pdbx_description
1 polymer ?
#
loop_
_entity_poly.entity_id
_entity_poly.type
_entity_poly.pdbx_seq_one_letter_code
_entity_poly.pdbx_strand_id
1 'polypeptide(L)'
;MTDVPESHPRYQSLRIRDRIVGGVEAGVTSPHGLIAHGRGEAYDYLLGEATGPWAQQAIEATAAWLLSARHPVISVNGNVAALVPEDLVRLSQVTGAPLEVNIFHTSSDREGAIAQHLREHGA
;
A
#
# COMPACT_ATOMS: atom_id res chain seq x y z
N MET A 1 3.21 6.34 -18.06
CA MET A 1 3.06 7.49 -17.14
C MET A 1 2.10 8.45 -17.80
N THR A 2 0.97 8.70 -17.15
CA THR A 2 -0.07 9.54 -17.74
C THR A 2 0.36 11.01 -17.66
N ASP A 3 0.30 11.72 -18.80
CA ASP A 3 0.54 13.17 -18.93
C ASP A 3 -0.60 14.00 -18.29
N VAL A 4 -1.05 13.63 -17.09
CA VAL A 4 -2.12 14.34 -16.38
C VAL A 4 -1.50 15.51 -15.62
N PRO A 5 -1.91 16.75 -15.90
CA PRO A 5 -1.44 17.90 -15.13
C PRO A 5 -1.85 17.78 -13.66
N GLU A 6 -1.01 18.26 -12.73
CA GLU A 6 -1.33 18.29 -11.29
C GLU A 6 -2.60 19.08 -10.97
N SER A 7 -2.96 20.04 -11.84
CA SER A 7 -4.19 20.83 -11.73
C SER A 7 -5.45 20.04 -12.11
N HIS A 8 -5.34 18.82 -12.63
CA HIS A 8 -6.49 18.02 -13.02
C HIS A 8 -7.27 17.52 -11.79
N PRO A 9 -8.61 17.63 -11.76
CA PRO A 9 -9.40 17.28 -10.58
C PRO A 9 -9.29 15.80 -10.16
N ARG A 10 -8.89 14.92 -11.08
CA ARG A 10 -8.66 13.48 -10.83
C ARG A 10 -7.19 13.08 -10.75
N TYR A 11 -6.26 14.04 -10.67
CA TYR A 11 -4.83 13.78 -10.75
C TYR A 11 -4.38 12.68 -9.79
N GLN A 12 -4.79 12.74 -8.51
CA GLN A 12 -4.39 11.76 -7.51
C GLN A 12 -4.88 10.34 -7.82
N SER A 13 -6.17 10.18 -8.14
CA SER A 13 -6.75 8.88 -8.52
C SER A 13 -6.05 8.29 -9.75
N LEU A 14 -5.78 9.09 -10.79
CA LEU A 14 -5.08 8.62 -11.99
C LEU A 14 -3.61 8.26 -11.71
N ARG A 15 -2.90 9.06 -10.90
CA ARG A 15 -1.52 8.78 -10.49
C ARG A 15 -1.42 7.47 -9.69
N ILE A 16 -2.38 7.21 -8.80
CA ILE A 16 -2.41 5.97 -8.01
C ILE A 16 -2.70 4.76 -8.90
N ARG A 17 -3.57 4.89 -9.91
CA ARG A 17 -3.80 3.85 -10.92
C ARG A 17 -2.52 3.51 -11.69
N ASP A 18 -1.75 4.52 -12.08
CA ASP A 18 -0.47 4.29 -12.75
C ASP A 18 0.53 3.54 -11.88
N ARG A 19 0.58 3.87 -10.58
CA ARG A 19 1.44 3.14 -9.63
C ARG A 19 1.07 1.67 -9.53
N ILE A 20 -0.22 1.34 -9.44
CA ILE A 20 -0.63 -0.06 -9.35
C ILE A 20 -0.38 -0.82 -10.66
N VAL A 21 -0.53 -0.16 -11.82
CA VAL A 21 -0.15 -0.73 -13.12
C VAL A 21 1.35 -1.00 -13.19
N GLY A 22 2.18 -0.02 -12.81
CA GLY A 22 3.63 -0.19 -12.73
C GLY A 22 4.04 -1.30 -11.76
N GLY A 23 3.30 -1.49 -10.66
CA GLY A 23 3.49 -2.61 -9.75
C GLY A 23 3.20 -3.98 -10.39
N VAL A 24 2.26 -4.08 -11.34
CA VAL A 24 2.02 -5.32 -12.10
C VAL A 24 3.16 -5.57 -13.08
N GLU A 25 3.60 -4.53 -13.80
CA GLU A 25 4.70 -4.61 -14.75
C GLU A 25 6.02 -4.99 -14.08
N ALA A 26 6.25 -4.52 -12.85
CA ALA A 26 7.41 -4.87 -12.02
C ALA A 26 7.29 -6.24 -11.32
N GLY A 27 6.18 -6.97 -11.48
CA GLY A 27 5.94 -8.26 -10.84
C GLY A 27 5.66 -8.20 -9.33
N VAL A 28 5.53 -7.00 -8.76
CA VAL A 28 5.26 -6.74 -7.34
C VAL A 28 3.80 -7.06 -7.02
N THR A 29 2.86 -6.73 -7.91
CA THR A 29 1.45 -7.11 -7.81
C THR A 29 1.01 -7.99 -8.98
N SER A 30 -0.26 -8.41 -8.97
CA SER A 30 -0.86 -9.26 -9.99
C SER A 30 -2.02 -8.56 -10.70
N PRO A 31 -2.49 -9.07 -11.85
CA PRO A 31 -3.70 -8.55 -12.48
C PRO A 31 -4.93 -8.52 -11.56
N HIS A 32 -5.06 -9.48 -10.63
CA HIS A 32 -6.11 -9.47 -9.62
C HIS A 32 -5.99 -8.28 -8.65
N GLY A 33 -4.77 -7.80 -8.42
CA GLY A 33 -4.48 -6.60 -7.65
C GLY A 33 -5.07 -5.33 -8.25
N LEU A 34 -5.11 -5.23 -9.59
CA LEU A 34 -5.77 -4.12 -10.31
C LEU A 34 -7.29 -4.12 -10.06
N ILE A 35 -7.91 -5.31 -10.14
CA ILE A 35 -9.34 -5.47 -9.89
C ILE A 35 -9.65 -5.10 -8.43
N ALA A 36 -8.81 -5.54 -7.50
CA ALA A 36 -8.94 -5.19 -6.08
C ALA A 36 -8.80 -3.68 -5.84
N HIS A 37 -7.89 -3.02 -6.55
CA HIS A 37 -7.73 -1.57 -6.48
C HIS A 37 -8.99 -0.83 -6.97
N GLY A 38 -9.55 -1.24 -8.12
CA GLY A 38 -10.78 -0.64 -8.64
C GLY A 38 -11.99 -0.81 -7.70
N ARG A 39 -12.08 -1.92 -6.97
CA ARG A 39 -13.09 -2.07 -5.89
C ARG A 39 -12.86 -1.09 -4.75
N GLY A 40 -11.61 -0.86 -4.37
CA GLY A 40 -11.24 0.14 -3.36
C GLY A 40 -11.64 1.54 -3.80
N GLU A 41 -11.30 1.94 -5.03
CA GLU A 41 -11.70 3.25 -5.58
C GLU A 41 -13.22 3.44 -5.56
N ALA A 42 -14.00 2.40 -5.90
CA ALA A 42 -15.46 2.50 -5.85
C ALA A 42 -15.99 2.86 -4.45
N TYR A 43 -15.40 2.31 -3.38
CA TYR A 43 -15.73 2.71 -2.02
C TYR A 43 -15.18 4.10 -1.67
N ASP A 44 -14.00 4.45 -2.16
CA ASP A 44 -13.39 5.76 -1.90
C ASP A 44 -14.27 6.90 -2.45
N TYR A 45 -14.85 6.74 -3.65
CA TYR A 45 -15.86 7.66 -4.19
C TYR A 45 -17.09 7.79 -3.28
N LEU A 46 -17.57 6.69 -2.69
CA LEU A 46 -18.72 6.71 -1.77
C LEU A 46 -18.38 7.39 -0.44
N LEU A 47 -17.11 7.32 -0.02
CA LEU A 47 -16.60 7.91 1.22
C LEU A 47 -16.12 9.35 1.04
N GLY A 48 -16.14 9.88 -0.19
CA GLY A 48 -15.76 11.26 -0.50
C GLY A 48 -14.25 11.48 -0.67
N GLU A 49 -13.49 10.41 -0.91
CA GLU A 49 -12.04 10.45 -1.20
C GLU A 49 -11.23 11.21 -0.14
N ALA A 50 -11.63 11.05 1.12
CA ALA A 50 -11.02 11.73 2.26
C ALA A 50 -11.02 10.84 3.51
N THR A 51 -10.04 11.06 4.39
CA THR A 51 -10.00 10.42 5.70
C THR A 51 -11.12 10.95 6.59
N GLY A 52 -12.16 10.13 6.80
CA GLY A 52 -13.29 10.48 7.67
C GLY A 52 -12.93 10.45 9.16
N PRO A 53 -13.75 11.07 10.03
CA PRO A 53 -13.50 11.10 11.48
C PRO A 53 -13.40 9.70 12.12
N TRP A 54 -14.20 8.76 11.65
CA TRP A 54 -14.19 7.37 12.10
C TRP A 54 -12.86 6.67 11.75
N ALA A 55 -12.29 6.98 10.58
CA ALA A 55 -11.01 6.43 10.14
C ALA A 55 -9.87 7.03 10.96
N GLN A 56 -9.91 8.33 11.22
CA GLN A 56 -8.91 9.02 12.05
C GLN A 56 -8.84 8.42 13.47
N GLN A 57 -9.99 8.19 14.10
CA GLN A 57 -10.06 7.53 15.42
C GLN A 57 -9.48 6.12 15.40
N ALA A 58 -9.78 5.33 14.36
CA ALA A 58 -9.23 3.99 14.22
C ALA A 58 -7.71 4.01 14.01
N ILE A 59 -7.20 4.95 13.20
CA ILE A 59 -5.76 5.14 12.97
C ILE A 59 -5.03 5.44 14.28
N GLU A 60 -5.55 6.36 15.09
CA GLU A 60 -4.96 6.72 16.39
C GLU A 60 -4.93 5.52 17.36
N ALA A 61 -6.03 4.76 17.43
CA ALA A 61 -6.10 3.56 18.25
C ALA A 61 -5.12 2.47 17.78
N THR A 62 -5.02 2.24 16.46
CA THR A 62 -4.06 1.27 15.89
C THR A 62 -2.62 1.70 16.12
N ALA A 63 -2.30 2.99 16.00
CA ALA A 63 -0.97 3.50 16.29
C ALA A 63 -0.57 3.23 17.75
N ALA A 64 -1.46 3.51 18.71
CA ALA A 64 -1.23 3.20 20.12
C ALA A 64 -1.05 1.69 20.35
N TRP A 65 -1.83 0.86 19.65
CA TRP A 65 -1.73 -0.60 19.74
C TRP A 65 -0.40 -1.13 19.20
N LEU A 66 0.07 -0.64 18.04
CA LEU A 66 1.36 -1.01 17.46
C LEU A 66 2.52 -0.63 18.38
N LEU A 67 2.50 0.59 18.94
CA LEU A 67 3.56 1.07 19.85
C LEU A 67 3.61 0.34 21.19
N SER A 68 2.48 -0.24 21.63
CA SER A 68 2.37 -0.95 22.91
C SER A 68 2.53 -2.47 22.78
N ALA A 69 2.54 -2.99 21.55
CA ALA A 69 2.60 -4.42 21.29
C ALA A 69 3.99 -4.99 21.62
N ARG A 70 4.03 -6.23 22.12
CA ARG A 70 5.30 -6.93 22.41
C ARG A 70 6.00 -7.47 21.16
N HIS A 71 5.22 -7.97 20.21
CA HIS A 71 5.70 -8.55 18.95
C HIS A 71 4.79 -8.11 17.79
N PRO A 72 4.70 -6.81 17.49
CA PRO A 72 3.93 -6.34 16.34
C PRO A 72 4.59 -6.83 15.04
N VAL A 73 3.79 -7.10 14.02
CA VAL A 73 4.26 -7.42 12.65
C VAL A 73 3.32 -6.72 11.67
N ILE A 74 3.87 -6.09 10.63
CA ILE A 74 3.10 -5.46 9.56
C ILE A 74 3.12 -6.38 8.35
N SER A 75 1.96 -6.93 8.00
CA SER A 75 1.81 -7.77 6.82
C SER A 75 1.80 -6.92 5.54
N VAL A 76 2.60 -7.33 4.55
CA VAL A 76 2.76 -6.62 3.28
C VAL A 76 2.39 -7.54 2.11
N ASN A 77 1.46 -7.09 1.28
CA ASN A 77 1.15 -7.72 0.00
C ASN A 77 1.62 -6.84 -1.18
N GLY A 78 1.48 -7.36 -2.40
CA GLY A 78 1.90 -6.65 -3.60
C GLY A 78 1.24 -5.30 -3.85
N ASN A 79 -0.04 -5.12 -3.50
CA ASN A 79 -0.72 -3.84 -3.68
C ASN A 79 -0.17 -2.77 -2.73
N VAL A 80 0.01 -3.12 -1.46
CA VAL A 80 0.54 -2.18 -0.46
C VAL A 80 2.00 -1.82 -0.78
N ALA A 81 2.80 -2.81 -1.17
CA ALA A 81 4.18 -2.60 -1.61
C ALA A 81 4.28 -1.69 -2.85
N ALA A 82 3.37 -1.83 -3.83
CA ALA A 82 3.40 -1.00 -5.04
C ALA A 82 2.90 0.44 -4.81
N LEU A 83 2.01 0.65 -3.83
CA LEU A 83 1.35 1.95 -3.65
C LEU A 83 2.09 2.88 -2.69
N VAL A 84 2.61 2.33 -1.58
CA VAL A 84 3.13 3.08 -0.44
C VAL A 84 4.38 2.42 0.19
N PRO A 85 5.41 2.02 -0.60
CA PRO A 85 6.57 1.31 -0.06
C PRO A 85 7.35 2.14 0.96
N GLU A 86 7.56 3.44 0.73
CA GLU A 86 8.31 4.29 1.65
C GLU A 86 7.56 4.52 2.97
N ASP A 87 6.23 4.63 2.92
CA ASP A 87 5.41 4.79 4.12
C ASP A 87 5.38 3.51 4.96
N LEU A 88 5.40 2.32 4.33
CA LEU A 88 5.56 1.06 5.05
C LEU A 88 6.90 1.00 5.79
N VAL A 89 7.98 1.38 5.12
CA VAL A 89 9.33 1.44 5.72
C VAL A 89 9.34 2.40 6.90
N ARG A 90 8.80 3.62 6.72
CA ARG A 90 8.66 4.59 7.81
C ARG A 90 7.84 4.04 8.97
N LEU A 91 6.69 3.41 8.69
CA LEU A 91 5.83 2.83 9.72
C LEU A 91 6.54 1.72 10.50
N SER A 92 7.26 0.83 9.82
CA SER A 92 8.11 -0.20 10.41
C SER A 92 9.16 0.41 11.34
N GLN A 93 9.89 1.43 10.86
CA GLN A 93 10.94 2.09 11.64
C GLN A 93 10.41 2.79 12.91
N VAL A 94 9.29 3.51 12.82
CA VAL A 94 8.75 4.25 13.98
C VAL A 94 8.07 3.34 15.00
N THR A 95 7.55 2.19 14.58
CA THR A 95 6.88 1.22 15.47
C THR A 95 7.80 0.11 15.96
N GLY A 96 8.93 -0.12 15.30
CA GLY A 96 9.80 -1.28 15.51
C GLY A 96 9.19 -2.59 15.00
N ALA A 97 8.07 -2.55 14.28
CA ALA A 97 7.39 -3.74 13.77
C ALA A 97 8.01 -4.20 12.44
N PRO A 98 8.53 -5.44 12.32
CA PRO A 98 9.04 -5.94 11.06
C PRO A 98 7.96 -6.00 9.98
N LEU A 99 8.39 -5.83 8.72
CA LEU A 99 7.57 -6.06 7.54
C LEU A 99 7.63 -7.53 7.16
N GLU A 100 6.48 -8.18 7.03
CA GLU A 100 6.37 -9.58 6.60
C GLU A 100 5.64 -9.65 5.25
N VAL A 101 6.33 -10.15 4.22
CA VAL A 101 5.70 -10.39 2.92
C VAL A 101 4.74 -11.57 3.04
N ASN A 102 3.45 -11.32 2.82
CA ASN A 102 2.39 -12.31 2.90
C ASN A 102 1.46 -12.17 1.69
N ILE A 103 1.47 -13.18 0.81
CA ILE A 103 0.70 -13.17 -0.43
C ILE A 103 -0.26 -14.37 -0.51
N PHE A 104 -1.44 -14.12 -1.07
CA PHE A 104 -2.53 -15.11 -1.14
C PHE A 104 -2.19 -16.31 -2.04
N HIS A 105 -1.51 -16.07 -3.17
CA HIS A 105 -1.00 -17.13 -4.06
C HIS A 105 0.52 -17.19 -3.90
N THR A 106 1.00 -18.21 -3.20
CA THR A 106 2.43 -18.44 -2.96
C THR A 106 3.20 -18.50 -4.27
N SER A 107 4.26 -17.69 -4.36
CA SER A 107 5.14 -17.60 -5.51
C SER A 107 6.46 -17.02 -5.04
N SER A 108 7.52 -17.83 -5.07
CA SER A 108 8.88 -17.42 -4.68
C SER A 108 9.33 -16.17 -5.42
N ASP A 109 9.00 -16.10 -6.70
CA ASP A 109 9.42 -15.00 -7.58
C ASP A 109 8.72 -13.70 -7.18
N ARG A 110 7.42 -13.75 -6.87
CA ARG A 110 6.66 -12.58 -6.43
C ARG A 110 7.07 -12.13 -5.02
N GLU A 111 7.27 -13.07 -4.11
CA GLU A 111 7.78 -12.77 -2.76
C GLU A 111 9.15 -12.09 -2.84
N GLY A 112 10.03 -12.60 -3.70
CA GLY A 112 11.33 -11.99 -3.99
C GLY A 112 11.22 -10.60 -4.59
N ALA A 113 10.32 -10.40 -5.56
CA ALA A 113 10.07 -9.09 -6.18
C ALA A 113 9.55 -8.06 -5.16
N ILE A 114 8.59 -8.44 -4.31
CA ILE A 114 8.08 -7.56 -3.25
C ILE A 114 9.19 -7.22 -2.26
N ALA A 115 9.95 -8.21 -1.79
CA ALA A 115 11.02 -7.99 -0.84
C ALA A 115 12.13 -7.09 -1.42
N GLN A 116 12.50 -7.30 -2.69
CA GLN A 116 13.47 -6.45 -3.37
C GLN A 116 12.95 -5.02 -3.53
N HIS A 117 11.70 -4.84 -3.94
CA HIS A 117 11.08 -3.54 -4.07
C HIS A 117 11.06 -2.78 -2.74
N LEU A 118 10.74 -3.44 -1.63
CA LEU A 118 10.78 -2.82 -0.29
C LEU A 118 12.21 -2.39 0.11
N ARG A 119 13.23 -3.21 -0.17
CA ARG A 119 14.64 -2.87 0.11
C ARG A 119 15.12 -1.67 -0.70
N GLU A 120 14.71 -1.56 -1.95
CA GLU A 120 15.00 -0.39 -2.81
C GLU A 120 14.41 0.91 -2.24
N HIS A 121 13.36 0.80 -1.41
CA HIS A 121 12.71 1.92 -0.71
C HIS A 121 13.15 2.05 0.77
N GLY A 122 14.17 1.30 1.21
CA GLY A 122 14.82 1.46 2.51
C GLY A 122 14.37 0.52 3.63
N ALA A 123 13.70 -0.58 3.29
CA ALA A 123 13.36 -1.66 4.25
C ALA A 123 14.58 -2.45 4.74
#